data_AF-A0AAD1R225-F1
#
_entry.id   AF-A0AAD1R225-F1
#
_cell.length_a   1.000
_cell.length_b   1.000
_cell.length_c   1.000
_cell.angle_alpha   90.00
_cell.angle_beta   90.00
_cell.angle_gamma   90.00
#
_symmetry.space_group_name_H-M   'P 1'
#
loop_
_entity.id
_entity.type
_entity.pdbx_description
1 polymer ?
#
loop_
_entity_poly.entity_id
_entity_poly.type
_entity_poly.pdbx_seq_one_letter_code
_entity_poly.pdbx_strand_id
1 'polypeptide(L)'
;MSKMKLILFTVLVVCVWMTERVSCQKSRTRRELAPGLHTRGIRDAGGSYCEKHNACCPERNDGCTVPYLDTICYCDLFCNRTVSDCCPDFWEFCLGISPPNIVVKACTRDGQHFPKGATYQDNCNLCTCSHAGNWHCEENACLINPRTINAVNRGNYGWTAANYSNFWGLSLDQGIQYRLGTNKPSPTIMNMNELHVNMNNEVMPVFFNAADKWPGMIHEPLDQGNCAGSWAFSTAAVASDRLSIQSMGHMTPALSPQNLLSCDTRNQHGCRGGRVDGAWWYLRRRGVVTDDCYPFAATATNGQHTPCMMHSRSAGRGKRQATSHCPNPHSYSNEIYQSTPAYRLASSEKEIMKELYENGPVQAIMEVHEDFFMYKSGIYRHTPVMANEPEKYRRHGTHSVKITGWGEERRADGQIQKYWLAANSWGTEWGERGYFRIARGENECEIEAFVVGVWGRVDMEDVSRKK
;
A
#
# COMPACT_ATOMS: atom_id res chain seq x y z
N MET A 1 15.06 -29.16 -60.84
CA MET A 1 14.80 -29.73 -62.18
C MET A 1 13.35 -29.45 -62.57
N SER A 2 13.22 -28.63 -63.62
CA SER A 2 12.13 -28.42 -64.58
C SER A 2 10.79 -29.19 -64.47
N LYS A 3 9.73 -28.38 -64.58
CA LYS A 3 8.52 -28.54 -65.43
C LYS A 3 7.36 -29.47 -64.98
N MET A 4 6.28 -28.77 -64.57
CA MET A 4 4.92 -28.80 -65.15
C MET A 4 4.23 -30.15 -65.42
N LYS A 5 3.10 -30.37 -64.72
CA LYS A 5 1.80 -30.67 -65.35
C LYS A 5 0.62 -30.33 -64.43
N LEU A 6 -0.30 -29.57 -65.03
CA LEU A 6 -1.67 -29.16 -64.69
C LEU A 6 -2.54 -30.41 -64.35
N ILE A 7 -3.66 -30.42 -63.62
CA ILE A 7 -5.00 -29.81 -63.83
C ILE A 7 -5.88 -30.15 -62.58
N LEU A 8 -6.74 -29.23 -62.08
CA LEU A 8 -8.21 -29.39 -61.86
C LEU A 8 -8.81 -28.46 -60.77
N PHE A 9 -9.86 -27.72 -61.20
CA PHE A 9 -11.10 -27.32 -60.49
C PHE A 9 -11.01 -26.21 -59.41
N THR A 10 -11.89 -25.20 -59.32
CA THR A 10 -13.09 -24.74 -60.06
C THR A 10 -13.54 -23.39 -59.45
N VAL A 11 -14.46 -22.70 -60.15
CA VAL A 11 -15.59 -21.87 -59.65
C VAL A 11 -15.58 -20.37 -60.03
N LEU A 12 -16.42 -20.10 -61.05
CA LEU A 12 -17.33 -18.97 -61.31
C LEU A 12 -16.85 -17.51 -61.30
N VAL A 13 -16.89 -16.85 -62.48
CA VAL A 13 -17.50 -15.51 -62.66
C VAL A 13 -18.19 -15.44 -64.03
N VAL A 14 -19.45 -14.99 -64.01
CA VAL A 14 -20.38 -14.82 -65.14
C VAL A 14 -20.30 -13.41 -65.75
N CYS A 15 -20.70 -13.35 -67.02
CA CYS A 15 -20.57 -12.33 -68.06
C CYS A 15 -21.32 -10.98 -67.87
N VAL A 16 -20.64 -9.92 -68.36
CA VAL A 16 -21.03 -8.87 -69.35
C VAL A 16 -22.22 -7.94 -69.02
N TRP A 17 -22.00 -6.61 -69.12
CA TRP A 17 -22.62 -5.66 -70.08
C TRP A 17 -22.09 -4.22 -69.86
N MET A 18 -21.92 -3.51 -70.97
CA MET A 18 -21.28 -2.19 -71.13
C MET A 18 -22.01 -1.03 -70.42
N THR A 19 -21.26 -0.01 -69.96
CA THR A 19 -21.49 1.43 -70.28
C THR A 19 -20.41 2.29 -69.61
N GLU A 20 -20.07 3.40 -70.28
CA GLU A 20 -19.07 4.40 -69.93
C GLU A 20 -19.15 4.88 -68.46
N ARG A 21 -17.99 5.10 -67.83
CA ARG A 21 -17.78 6.25 -66.92
C ARG A 21 -16.30 6.40 -66.53
N VAL A 22 -15.89 7.66 -66.66
CA VAL A 22 -14.64 8.29 -66.25
C VAL A 22 -14.09 7.74 -64.94
N SER A 23 -12.77 7.50 -64.93
CA SER A 23 -11.94 7.17 -63.78
C SER A 23 -12.27 8.04 -62.56
N CYS A 24 -12.88 7.44 -61.55
CA CYS A 24 -13.14 8.07 -60.26
C CYS A 24 -11.90 7.88 -59.37
N GLN A 25 -11.19 8.98 -59.11
CA GLN A 25 -10.17 9.05 -58.07
C GLN A 25 -10.77 8.75 -56.70
N LYS A 26 -10.11 7.86 -55.94
CA LYS A 26 -10.20 7.83 -54.49
C LYS A 26 -9.70 9.16 -53.92
N SER A 27 -10.57 9.89 -53.22
CA SER A 27 -10.20 10.55 -51.97
C SER A 27 -11.43 10.75 -51.10
N ARG A 28 -11.23 10.57 -49.80
CA ARG A 28 -12.23 10.37 -48.76
C ARG A 28 -13.08 11.63 -48.53
N THR A 29 -14.39 11.47 -48.49
CA THR A 29 -15.32 12.43 -47.88
C THR A 29 -15.31 12.24 -46.36
N ARG A 30 -14.83 13.23 -45.62
CA ARG A 30 -15.17 13.40 -44.18
C ARG A 30 -14.93 14.85 -43.73
N ARG A 31 -15.79 15.75 -44.18
CA ARG A 31 -15.91 17.10 -43.61
C ARG A 31 -17.39 17.50 -43.53
N GLU A 32 -18.20 16.59 -43.02
CA GLU A 32 -19.56 16.90 -42.58
C GLU A 32 -19.63 16.53 -41.10
N LEU A 33 -20.07 17.51 -40.30
CA LEU A 33 -20.42 17.43 -38.89
C LEU A 33 -19.24 17.30 -37.91
N ALA A 34 -18.38 18.34 -37.87
CA ALA A 34 -17.70 18.70 -36.62
C ALA A 34 -18.61 19.69 -35.86
N PRO A 35 -18.95 19.46 -34.58
CA PRO A 35 -19.57 20.49 -33.77
C PRO A 35 -18.58 21.65 -33.59
N GLY A 36 -19.10 22.89 -33.57
CA GLY A 36 -18.29 24.11 -33.54
C GLY A 36 -17.29 24.13 -32.39
N LEU A 37 -16.15 24.80 -32.60
CA LEU A 37 -15.02 24.91 -31.66
C LEU A 37 -15.45 25.31 -30.23
N HIS A 38 -16.57 26.05 -30.10
CA HIS A 38 -17.20 26.43 -28.83
C HIS A 38 -17.68 25.26 -27.96
N THR A 39 -17.95 24.08 -28.54
CA THR A 39 -18.44 22.90 -27.79
C THR A 39 -17.34 22.20 -26.98
N ARG A 40 -16.06 22.44 -27.27
CA ARG A 40 -14.93 21.80 -26.58
C ARG A 40 -14.30 22.65 -25.48
N GLY A 41 -14.77 23.87 -25.23
CA GLY A 41 -14.23 24.70 -24.15
C GLY A 41 -12.75 25.08 -24.33
N ILE A 42 -12.24 25.03 -25.57
CA ILE A 42 -11.07 25.82 -25.92
C ILE A 42 -11.57 27.25 -25.86
N ARG A 43 -11.15 28.00 -24.85
CA ARG A 43 -11.24 29.45 -24.92
C ARG A 43 -10.37 29.84 -26.11
N ASP A 44 -10.98 30.49 -27.07
CA ASP A 44 -10.28 31.38 -27.97
C ASP A 44 -9.25 32.18 -27.14
N ALA A 45 -7.96 32.10 -27.47
CA ALA A 45 -6.96 32.82 -26.68
C ALA A 45 -7.32 34.31 -26.78
N GLY A 46 -7.47 34.94 -25.63
CA GLY A 46 -7.87 36.34 -25.56
C GLY A 46 -6.86 37.21 -26.29
N GLY A 47 -7.36 38.18 -27.05
CA GLY A 47 -6.53 39.11 -27.81
C GLY A 47 -7.35 39.92 -28.80
N SER A 48 -6.79 41.07 -29.19
CA SER A 48 -7.35 42.06 -30.10
C SER A 48 -6.84 41.82 -31.53
N TYR A 49 -7.28 40.75 -32.20
CA TYR A 49 -6.74 40.28 -33.47
C TYR A 49 -7.28 41.06 -34.67
N CYS A 50 -8.60 41.07 -34.85
CA CYS A 50 -9.27 41.87 -35.87
C CYS A 50 -9.01 43.35 -35.64
N GLU A 51 -8.94 43.78 -34.38
CA GLU A 51 -8.59 45.14 -33.99
C GLU A 51 -7.18 45.53 -34.43
N LYS A 52 -6.17 44.72 -34.13
CA LYS A 52 -4.76 45.04 -34.45
C LYS A 52 -4.49 45.20 -35.94
N HIS A 53 -5.21 44.45 -36.77
CA HIS A 53 -5.04 44.49 -38.21
C HIS A 53 -6.13 45.29 -38.94
N ASN A 54 -7.01 45.95 -38.18
CA ASN A 54 -8.16 46.69 -38.70
C ASN A 54 -8.94 45.89 -39.76
N ALA A 55 -9.10 44.59 -39.51
CA ALA A 55 -9.42 43.59 -40.51
C ALA A 55 -10.92 43.25 -40.54
N CYS A 56 -11.83 44.20 -40.24
CA CYS A 56 -13.27 43.91 -40.28
C CYS A 56 -13.79 44.01 -41.72
N CYS A 57 -14.16 42.87 -42.30
CA CYS A 57 -14.72 42.84 -43.65
C CYS A 57 -16.26 42.69 -43.64
N PRO A 58 -16.98 43.56 -44.37
CA PRO A 58 -18.44 43.58 -44.40
C PRO A 58 -19.06 42.47 -45.25
N GLU A 59 -18.26 41.63 -45.92
CA GLU A 59 -18.72 40.47 -46.68
C GLU A 59 -17.74 39.33 -46.45
N ARG A 60 -18.13 38.09 -46.80
CA ARG A 60 -17.20 36.96 -46.74
C ARG A 60 -15.99 37.24 -47.62
N ASN A 61 -14.82 37.26 -47.02
CA ASN A 61 -13.56 37.55 -47.69
C ASN A 61 -12.49 36.62 -47.13
N ASP A 62 -12.13 35.61 -47.93
CA ASP A 62 -11.17 34.60 -47.49
C ASP A 62 -9.74 35.18 -47.29
N GLY A 63 -9.46 36.40 -47.77
CA GLY A 63 -8.23 37.15 -47.51
C GLY A 63 -8.29 38.01 -46.23
N CYS A 64 -9.47 38.13 -45.61
CA CYS A 64 -9.72 38.91 -44.42
C CYS A 64 -9.44 38.08 -43.16
N THR A 65 -8.15 37.80 -43.00
CA THR A 65 -7.68 36.83 -42.04
C THR A 65 -6.46 37.31 -41.29
N VAL A 66 -6.26 36.76 -40.10
CA VAL A 66 -5.11 37.04 -39.25
C VAL A 66 -4.51 35.74 -38.74
N PRO A 67 -3.18 35.62 -38.65
CA PRO A 67 -2.54 34.45 -38.08
C PRO A 67 -2.88 34.30 -36.60
N TYR A 68 -3.23 33.09 -36.19
CA TYR A 68 -3.51 32.72 -34.81
C TYR A 68 -2.81 31.39 -34.49
N LEU A 69 -1.71 31.45 -33.73
CA LEU A 69 -0.82 30.31 -33.50
C LEU A 69 -0.41 29.66 -34.85
N ASP A 70 -0.67 28.37 -35.04
CA ASP A 70 -0.37 27.62 -36.26
C ASP A 70 -1.54 27.60 -37.28
N THR A 71 -2.53 28.47 -37.12
CA THR A 71 -3.71 28.55 -37.99
C THR A 71 -4.06 29.99 -38.38
N ILE A 72 -5.10 30.13 -39.18
CA ILE A 72 -5.60 31.41 -39.69
C ILE A 72 -7.01 31.59 -39.13
N CYS A 73 -7.31 32.75 -38.54
CA CYS A 73 -8.66 33.10 -38.13
C CYS A 73 -9.25 34.20 -39.03
N TYR A 74 -10.57 34.19 -39.20
CA TYR A 74 -11.30 35.11 -40.08
C TYR A 74 -11.93 36.27 -39.28
N CYS A 75 -11.92 37.47 -39.86
CA CYS A 75 -12.49 38.70 -39.29
C CYS A 75 -13.68 39.24 -40.11
N ASP A 76 -14.35 38.39 -40.89
CA ASP A 76 -15.41 38.79 -41.81
C ASP A 76 -16.83 38.43 -41.31
N LEU A 77 -17.86 38.88 -42.03
CA LEU A 77 -19.27 38.60 -41.66
C LEU A 77 -19.65 37.11 -41.59
N PHE A 78 -18.84 36.18 -42.10
CA PHE A 78 -19.06 34.75 -41.89
C PHE A 78 -19.00 34.40 -40.40
N CYS A 79 -18.27 35.19 -39.62
CA CYS A 79 -18.15 35.06 -38.17
C CYS A 79 -19.38 35.48 -37.38
N ASN A 80 -20.37 36.08 -38.04
CA ASN A 80 -21.68 36.37 -37.47
C ASN A 80 -22.53 35.09 -37.19
N ARG A 81 -21.98 33.89 -37.44
CA ARG A 81 -22.70 32.62 -37.30
C ARG A 81 -22.20 31.71 -36.16
N THR A 82 -21.19 32.09 -35.37
CA THR A 82 -20.69 31.39 -34.15
C THR A 82 -20.09 29.97 -34.29
N VAL A 83 -19.99 29.40 -35.50
CA VAL A 83 -19.63 27.96 -35.69
C VAL A 83 -18.29 27.71 -36.41
N SER A 84 -17.47 28.72 -36.74
CA SER A 84 -16.23 28.53 -37.53
C SER A 84 -14.97 29.13 -36.90
N ASP A 85 -13.83 28.96 -37.59
CA ASP A 85 -12.47 29.53 -37.50
C ASP A 85 -12.39 31.07 -37.37
N CYS A 86 -13.28 31.65 -36.60
CA CYS A 86 -13.43 33.07 -36.41
C CYS A 86 -12.51 33.61 -35.34
N CYS A 87 -12.07 34.85 -35.54
CA CYS A 87 -11.23 35.49 -34.55
C CYS A 87 -12.03 35.84 -33.29
N PRO A 88 -11.40 35.76 -32.11
CA PRO A 88 -12.08 35.87 -30.81
C PRO A 88 -12.74 37.24 -30.57
N ASP A 89 -12.16 38.30 -31.08
CA ASP A 89 -12.58 39.69 -30.91
C ASP A 89 -13.58 40.17 -31.97
N PHE A 90 -13.98 39.32 -32.92
CA PHE A 90 -14.88 39.71 -34.01
C PHE A 90 -16.20 40.33 -33.49
N TRP A 91 -16.84 39.72 -32.50
CA TRP A 91 -18.11 40.21 -31.98
C TRP A 91 -17.99 41.55 -31.26
N GLU A 92 -16.96 41.68 -30.43
CA GLU A 92 -16.71 42.88 -29.62
C GLU A 92 -16.18 44.03 -30.49
N PHE A 93 -15.27 43.76 -31.43
CA PHE A 93 -14.63 44.78 -32.27
C PHE A 93 -15.40 45.07 -33.57
N CYS A 94 -15.73 44.06 -34.37
CA CYS A 94 -16.37 44.27 -35.67
C CYS A 94 -17.88 44.52 -35.58
N LEU A 95 -18.56 44.03 -34.53
CA LEU A 95 -20.00 44.21 -34.35
C LEU A 95 -20.39 45.01 -33.11
N GLY A 96 -19.43 45.39 -32.26
CA GLY A 96 -19.70 46.20 -31.07
C GLY A 96 -20.60 45.53 -30.05
N ILE A 97 -20.72 44.20 -30.08
CA ILE A 97 -21.58 43.43 -29.17
C ILE A 97 -20.76 42.46 -28.33
N SER A 98 -21.04 42.41 -27.04
CA SER A 98 -20.45 41.39 -26.18
C SER A 98 -20.91 40.00 -26.65
N PRO A 99 -20.00 39.04 -26.85
CA PRO A 99 -20.36 37.70 -27.29
C PRO A 99 -21.33 37.06 -26.28
N PRO A 100 -22.23 36.15 -26.72
CA PRO A 100 -23.18 35.50 -25.82
C PRO A 100 -22.41 34.82 -24.69
N ASN A 101 -22.70 35.25 -23.45
CA ASN A 101 -22.13 34.67 -22.23
C ASN A 101 -22.47 33.17 -22.19
N ILE A 102 -21.57 32.32 -22.68
CA ILE A 102 -21.56 30.93 -22.27
C ILE A 102 -21.14 30.96 -20.81
N VAL A 103 -22.11 30.92 -19.90
CA VAL A 103 -21.85 30.71 -18.48
C VAL A 103 -21.25 29.32 -18.34
N VAL A 104 -19.93 29.23 -18.50
CA VAL A 104 -19.17 28.02 -18.15
C VAL A 104 -19.26 27.94 -16.64
N LYS A 105 -20.16 27.10 -16.13
CA LYS A 105 -20.26 26.85 -14.70
C LYS A 105 -18.92 26.28 -14.23
N ALA A 106 -18.14 27.13 -13.57
CA ALA A 106 -16.88 26.77 -12.96
C ALA A 106 -17.15 26.12 -11.61
N CYS A 107 -16.39 25.09 -11.26
CA CYS A 107 -16.47 24.54 -9.91
C CYS A 107 -15.76 25.49 -8.96
N THR A 108 -16.32 25.69 -7.77
CA THR A 108 -15.71 26.56 -6.75
C THR A 108 -15.14 25.70 -5.63
N ARG A 109 -13.91 26.01 -5.18
CA ARG A 109 -13.29 25.39 -4.01
C ARG A 109 -12.38 26.40 -3.32
N ASP A 110 -12.50 26.53 -2.02
CA ASP A 110 -11.70 27.46 -1.19
C ASP A 110 -11.70 28.90 -1.73
N GLY A 111 -12.85 29.33 -2.27
CA GLY A 111 -13.02 30.65 -2.90
C GLY A 111 -12.39 30.81 -4.28
N GLN A 112 -11.74 29.79 -4.83
CA GLN A 112 -11.16 29.79 -6.18
C GLN A 112 -12.07 29.08 -7.18
N HIS A 113 -12.09 29.57 -8.43
CA HIS A 113 -12.88 29.00 -9.53
C HIS A 113 -12.01 28.13 -10.44
N PHE A 114 -12.47 26.91 -10.69
CA PHE A 114 -11.79 25.91 -11.49
C PHE A 114 -12.52 25.66 -12.81
N PRO A 115 -11.80 25.60 -13.94
CA PRO A 115 -12.42 25.32 -15.23
C PRO A 115 -12.95 23.88 -15.28
N LYS A 116 -13.85 23.63 -16.24
CA LYS A 116 -14.32 22.28 -16.57
C LYS A 116 -13.13 21.34 -16.81
N GLY A 117 -13.23 20.12 -16.28
CA GLY A 117 -12.19 19.11 -16.45
C GLY A 117 -10.96 19.34 -15.56
N ALA A 118 -10.92 20.43 -14.79
CA ALA A 118 -9.97 20.56 -13.70
C ALA A 118 -10.16 19.39 -12.74
N THR A 119 -9.04 18.88 -12.24
CA THR A 119 -9.00 17.78 -11.29
C THR A 119 -8.23 18.18 -10.04
N TYR A 120 -8.55 17.54 -8.94
CA TYR A 120 -7.72 17.57 -7.75
C TYR A 120 -7.82 16.23 -7.03
N GLN A 121 -6.81 15.95 -6.21
CA GLN A 121 -6.78 14.76 -5.37
C GLN A 121 -7.32 15.09 -3.98
N ASP A 122 -8.42 14.47 -3.56
CA ASP A 122 -8.92 14.49 -2.18
C ASP A 122 -8.56 13.19 -1.49
N ASN A 123 -7.46 13.19 -0.74
CA ASN A 123 -6.94 11.96 -0.13
C ASN A 123 -6.75 10.87 -1.22
N CYS A 124 -7.47 9.76 -1.15
CA CYS A 124 -7.39 8.69 -2.15
C CYS A 124 -8.35 8.85 -3.34
N ASN A 125 -9.20 9.88 -3.34
CA ASN A 125 -10.25 10.08 -4.35
C ASN A 125 -9.88 11.17 -5.34
N LEU A 126 -10.00 10.88 -6.64
CA LEU A 126 -9.86 11.90 -7.68
C LEU A 126 -11.19 12.65 -7.85
N CYS A 127 -11.14 13.98 -7.74
CA CYS A 127 -12.28 14.86 -7.97
C CYS A 127 -12.14 15.58 -9.30
N THR A 128 -13.17 15.52 -10.16
CA THR A 128 -13.20 16.15 -11.48
C THR A 128 -14.34 17.16 -11.58
N CYS A 129 -14.05 18.35 -12.09
CA CYS A 129 -15.04 19.40 -12.29
C CYS A 129 -15.95 19.08 -13.49
N SER A 130 -17.25 18.94 -13.20
CA SER A 130 -18.28 18.60 -14.20
C SER A 130 -18.70 19.80 -15.06
N HIS A 131 -19.42 19.49 -16.14
CA HIS A 131 -20.07 20.51 -16.98
C HIS A 131 -21.14 21.32 -16.24
N ALA A 132 -21.68 20.79 -15.14
CA ALA A 132 -22.72 21.43 -14.34
C ALA A 132 -22.15 22.38 -13.27
N GLY A 133 -20.82 22.52 -13.15
CA GLY A 133 -20.16 23.31 -12.11
C GLY A 133 -20.07 22.63 -10.75
N ASN A 134 -20.37 21.33 -10.69
CA ASN A 134 -20.25 20.51 -9.49
C ASN A 134 -18.98 19.64 -9.55
N TRP A 135 -18.36 19.39 -8.40
CA TRP A 135 -17.31 18.38 -8.29
C TRP A 135 -17.92 16.97 -8.29
N HIS A 136 -17.40 16.09 -9.14
CA HIS A 136 -17.64 14.65 -9.04
C HIS A 136 -16.37 14.00 -8.52
N CYS A 137 -16.45 13.44 -7.32
CA CYS A 137 -15.35 12.73 -6.69
C CYS A 137 -15.61 11.23 -6.73
N GLU A 138 -14.53 10.46 -6.83
CA GLU A 138 -14.58 9.03 -6.53
C GLU A 138 -14.99 8.81 -5.06
N GLU A 139 -15.61 7.67 -4.79
CA GLU A 139 -16.09 7.29 -3.47
C GLU A 139 -15.34 6.04 -2.95
N ASN A 140 -14.02 6.02 -3.15
CA ASN A 140 -13.19 4.95 -2.61
C ASN A 140 -13.08 5.09 -1.09
N ALA A 141 -13.01 3.95 -0.40
CA ALA A 141 -12.64 3.94 1.00
C ALA A 141 -11.17 4.30 1.12
N CYS A 142 -10.85 5.45 1.71
CA CYS A 142 -9.47 5.85 1.97
C CYS A 142 -8.97 5.22 3.28
N LEU A 143 -7.70 4.83 3.31
CA LEU A 143 -7.06 4.22 4.47
C LEU A 143 -7.09 5.15 5.69
N ILE A 144 -6.72 6.41 5.47
CA ILE A 144 -6.94 7.47 6.45
C ILE A 144 -8.32 8.05 6.23
N ASN A 145 -9.21 7.91 7.22
CA ASN A 145 -10.54 8.48 7.20
C ASN A 145 -10.69 9.55 8.29
N PRO A 146 -10.73 10.85 7.93
CA PRO A 146 -10.90 11.93 8.89
C PRO A 146 -12.19 11.84 9.73
N ARG A 147 -13.26 11.23 9.19
CA ARG A 147 -14.51 11.03 9.95
C ARG A 147 -14.28 10.01 11.06
N THR A 148 -13.60 8.90 10.77
CA THR A 148 -13.25 7.88 11.76
C THR A 148 -12.33 8.45 12.82
N ILE A 149 -11.29 9.21 12.44
CA ILE A 149 -10.39 9.87 13.39
C ILE A 149 -11.17 10.78 14.35
N ASN A 150 -12.05 11.63 13.81
CA ASN A 150 -12.85 12.54 14.63
C ASN A 150 -13.84 11.79 15.53
N ALA A 151 -14.46 10.72 15.03
CA ALA A 151 -15.41 9.92 15.80
C ALA A 151 -14.73 9.16 16.95
N VAL A 152 -13.57 8.54 16.70
CA VAL A 152 -12.77 7.87 17.73
C VAL A 152 -12.32 8.86 18.80
N ASN A 153 -11.75 10.00 18.39
CA ASN A 153 -11.21 10.99 19.33
C ASN A 153 -12.28 11.75 20.14
N ARG A 154 -13.51 11.83 19.64
CA ARG A 154 -14.65 12.38 20.39
C ARG A 154 -15.31 11.33 21.29
N GLY A 155 -15.20 10.05 20.93
CA GLY A 155 -15.73 8.94 21.71
C GLY A 155 -14.84 8.61 22.90
N ASN A 156 -15.41 7.87 23.87
CA ASN A 156 -14.66 7.35 25.02
C ASN A 156 -14.29 5.88 24.81
N TYR A 157 -13.47 5.60 23.80
CA TYR A 157 -13.08 4.22 23.44
C TYR A 157 -11.81 3.73 24.15
N GLY A 158 -11.07 4.62 24.83
CA GLY A 158 -9.83 4.29 25.53
C GLY A 158 -8.56 4.34 24.68
N TRP A 159 -8.68 4.76 23.42
CA TRP A 159 -7.56 5.01 22.51
C TRP A 159 -7.85 6.20 21.61
N THR A 160 -6.82 6.73 20.95
CA THR A 160 -6.89 7.89 20.08
C THR A 160 -6.35 7.58 18.70
N ALA A 161 -6.91 8.26 17.70
CA ALA A 161 -6.56 8.11 16.30
C ALA A 161 -5.83 9.34 15.75
N ALA A 162 -4.95 9.15 14.76
CA ALA A 162 -4.20 10.19 14.08
C ALA A 162 -4.10 9.95 12.57
N ASN A 163 -3.70 11.00 11.87
CA ASN A 163 -3.32 10.93 10.46
C ASN A 163 -1.82 10.61 10.36
N TYR A 164 -1.46 9.80 9.37
CA TYR A 164 -0.08 9.45 9.02
C TYR A 164 0.19 9.78 7.55
N SER A 165 1.21 10.58 7.30
CA SER A 165 1.53 11.10 5.96
C SER A 165 1.86 9.98 4.96
N ASN A 166 2.51 8.91 5.42
CA ASN A 166 2.83 7.72 4.62
C ASN A 166 1.60 6.88 4.25
N PHE A 167 0.44 7.11 4.90
CA PHE A 167 -0.82 6.43 4.61
C PHE A 167 -1.81 7.33 3.84
N TRP A 168 -1.58 8.65 3.84
CA TRP A 168 -2.42 9.59 3.11
C TRP A 168 -2.37 9.35 1.60
N GLY A 169 -3.54 9.33 0.96
CA GLY A 169 -3.66 9.03 -0.47
C GLY A 169 -3.84 7.56 -0.83
N LEU A 170 -3.63 6.63 0.12
CA LEU A 170 -3.91 5.21 -0.09
C LEU A 170 -5.40 4.90 0.10
N SER A 171 -5.93 4.01 -0.73
CA SER A 171 -7.22 3.37 -0.45
C SER A 171 -7.07 2.33 0.68
N LEU A 172 -8.18 2.00 1.34
CA LEU A 172 -8.22 0.95 2.36
C LEU A 172 -7.78 -0.40 1.78
N ASP A 173 -8.21 -0.73 0.57
CA ASP A 173 -7.77 -1.95 -0.13
C ASP A 173 -6.26 -1.96 -0.38
N GLN A 174 -5.67 -0.83 -0.78
CA GLN A 174 -4.22 -0.71 -0.94
C GLN A 174 -3.50 -0.84 0.40
N GLY A 175 -4.02 -0.20 1.46
CA GLY A 175 -3.49 -0.34 2.81
C GLY A 175 -3.47 -1.79 3.28
N ILE A 176 -4.58 -2.50 3.12
CA ILE A 176 -4.69 -3.93 3.40
C ILE A 176 -3.69 -4.73 2.57
N GLN A 177 -3.66 -4.52 1.26
CA GLN A 177 -2.78 -5.22 0.34
C GLN A 177 -1.30 -5.01 0.66
N TYR A 178 -0.89 -3.81 1.05
CA TYR A 178 0.51 -3.46 1.26
C TYR A 178 1.00 -3.69 2.69
N ARG A 179 0.12 -3.58 3.68
CA ARG A 179 0.52 -3.64 5.10
C ARG A 179 0.15 -4.97 5.75
N LEU A 180 -0.90 -5.65 5.30
CA LEU A 180 -1.40 -6.89 5.90
C LEU A 180 -0.98 -8.09 5.05
N GLY A 181 0.15 -8.68 5.45
CA GLY A 181 0.84 -9.72 4.68
C GLY A 181 0.78 -11.12 5.28
N THR A 182 0.06 -11.31 6.37
CA THR A 182 0.07 -12.61 7.06
C THR A 182 -1.10 -13.45 6.58
N ASN A 183 -0.82 -14.64 6.06
CA ASN A 183 -1.86 -15.58 5.72
C ASN A 183 -2.38 -16.25 6.99
N LYS A 184 -3.71 -16.30 7.16
CA LYS A 184 -4.35 -17.02 8.28
C LYS A 184 -3.88 -18.49 8.28
N PRO A 185 -3.45 -19.04 9.43
CA PRO A 185 -3.00 -20.43 9.49
C PRO A 185 -4.11 -21.39 9.06
N SER A 186 -3.74 -22.52 8.45
CA SER A 186 -4.73 -23.54 8.08
C SER A 186 -5.37 -24.18 9.32
N PRO A 187 -6.56 -24.79 9.21
CA PRO A 187 -7.18 -25.49 10.34
C PRO A 187 -6.26 -26.54 10.99
N THR A 188 -5.42 -27.22 10.20
CA THR A 188 -4.44 -28.17 10.73
C THR A 188 -3.38 -27.51 11.60
N ILE A 189 -2.91 -26.32 11.21
CA ILE A 189 -1.93 -25.54 11.98
C ILE A 189 -2.59 -24.92 13.21
N MET A 190 -3.83 -24.45 13.10
CA MET A 190 -4.66 -23.98 14.21
C MET A 190 -5.05 -25.09 15.20
N ASN A 191 -4.86 -26.36 14.86
CA ASN A 191 -5.13 -27.51 15.73
C ASN A 191 -3.85 -28.23 16.16
N MET A 192 -2.67 -27.63 15.94
CA MET A 192 -1.42 -28.17 16.46
C MET A 192 -1.45 -28.20 17.98
N ASN A 193 -0.81 -29.22 18.56
CA ASN A 193 -0.65 -29.35 20.00
C ASN A 193 -0.03 -28.09 20.58
N GLU A 194 -0.68 -27.57 21.61
CA GLU A 194 -0.24 -26.39 22.34
C GLU A 194 0.80 -26.81 23.38
N LEU A 195 1.83 -26.00 23.54
CA LEU A 195 2.73 -26.13 24.68
C LEU A 195 2.04 -25.49 25.88
N HIS A 196 1.76 -26.31 26.89
CA HIS A 196 1.26 -25.82 28.17
C HIS A 196 2.41 -25.46 29.10
N VAL A 197 2.47 -24.21 29.53
CA VAL A 197 3.48 -23.74 30.47
C VAL A 197 2.97 -23.95 31.91
N ASN A 198 3.83 -24.46 32.78
CA ASN A 198 3.39 -25.04 34.06
C ASN A 198 2.75 -24.06 35.08
N MET A 199 2.89 -22.74 35.06
CA MET A 199 2.23 -21.81 36.02
C MET A 199 2.44 -21.96 37.56
N ASN A 200 2.76 -23.12 38.18
CA ASN A 200 3.06 -23.37 39.61
C ASN A 200 2.69 -22.26 40.65
N ASN A 201 1.43 -21.81 40.70
CA ASN A 201 0.96 -20.69 41.56
C ASN A 201 1.78 -19.38 41.48
N GLU A 202 2.52 -19.16 40.41
CA GLU A 202 3.32 -17.95 40.21
C GLU A 202 2.41 -16.74 39.97
N VAL A 203 2.62 -15.70 40.76
CA VAL A 203 1.96 -14.40 40.58
C VAL A 203 2.82 -13.56 39.64
N MET A 204 2.32 -13.37 38.43
CA MET A 204 2.96 -12.51 37.43
C MET A 204 2.85 -11.04 37.82
N PRO A 205 3.85 -10.19 37.49
CA PRO A 205 3.78 -8.76 37.77
C PRO A 205 2.65 -8.10 36.96
N VAL A 206 2.10 -7.01 37.50
CA VAL A 206 1.03 -6.22 36.86
C VAL A 206 1.49 -5.60 35.54
N PHE A 207 2.75 -5.19 35.48
CA PHE A 207 3.39 -4.63 34.29
C PHE A 207 4.67 -5.40 33.97
N PHE A 208 4.91 -5.62 32.69
CA PHE A 208 6.14 -6.20 32.18
C PHE A 208 6.47 -5.63 30.81
N ASN A 209 7.74 -5.33 30.60
CA ASN A 209 8.28 -4.92 29.32
C ASN A 209 9.63 -5.64 29.13
N ALA A 210 9.74 -6.41 28.04
CA ALA A 210 10.94 -7.18 27.75
C ALA A 210 12.19 -6.29 27.62
N ALA A 211 12.06 -5.05 27.13
CA ALA A 211 13.20 -4.14 26.97
C ALA A 211 13.78 -3.69 28.33
N ASP A 212 12.94 -3.62 29.37
CA ASP A 212 13.38 -3.27 30.72
C ASP A 212 14.08 -4.46 31.39
N LYS A 213 13.60 -5.69 31.15
CA LYS A 213 14.21 -6.92 31.68
C LYS A 213 15.51 -7.30 30.97
N TRP A 214 15.59 -7.09 29.66
CA TRP A 214 16.76 -7.42 28.83
C TRP A 214 17.23 -6.21 28.01
N PRO A 215 17.88 -5.21 28.65
CA PRO A 215 18.32 -4.00 27.98
C PRO A 215 19.30 -4.30 26.83
N GLY A 216 19.07 -3.67 25.67
CA GLY A 216 19.90 -3.83 24.47
C GLY A 216 19.71 -5.17 23.73
N MET A 217 18.79 -6.04 24.17
CA MET A 217 18.50 -7.32 23.54
C MET A 217 17.16 -7.34 22.79
N ILE A 218 16.36 -6.29 22.92
CA ILE A 218 15.07 -6.12 22.25
C ILE A 218 15.23 -5.10 21.14
N HIS A 219 15.02 -5.52 19.90
CA HIS A 219 15.20 -4.68 18.73
C HIS A 219 13.96 -3.84 18.43
N GLU A 220 14.21 -2.61 17.97
CA GLU A 220 13.18 -1.65 17.58
C GLU A 220 12.34 -2.11 16.37
N PRO A 221 11.09 -1.65 16.24
CA PRO A 221 10.23 -1.93 15.10
C PRO A 221 10.83 -1.42 13.77
N LEU A 222 10.95 -2.32 12.78
CA LEU A 222 11.31 -1.95 11.41
C LEU A 222 10.06 -1.50 10.62
N ASP A 223 10.27 -0.84 9.46
CA ASP A 223 9.18 -0.49 8.52
C ASP A 223 9.20 -1.41 7.29
N GLN A 224 8.10 -2.16 7.11
CA GLN A 224 7.89 -3.00 5.92
C GLN A 224 7.55 -2.20 4.66
N GLY A 225 7.31 -0.89 4.75
CA GLY A 225 6.91 -0.06 3.63
C GLY A 225 5.67 -0.63 2.90
N ASN A 226 5.63 -0.50 1.58
CA ASN A 226 4.55 -1.04 0.75
C ASN A 226 4.81 -2.50 0.33
N CYS A 227 5.23 -3.34 1.27
CA CYS A 227 5.44 -4.77 1.11
C CYS A 227 4.58 -5.51 2.12
N ALA A 228 3.74 -6.45 1.68
CA ALA A 228 2.92 -7.30 2.55
C ALA A 228 3.80 -8.37 3.25
N GLY A 229 4.77 -7.91 4.05
CA GLY A 229 5.86 -8.70 4.59
C GLY A 229 5.77 -8.94 6.10
N SER A 230 4.71 -8.49 6.77
CA SER A 230 4.49 -8.66 8.22
C SER A 230 4.91 -10.02 8.79
N TRP A 231 4.58 -11.11 8.09
CA TRP A 231 4.97 -12.47 8.44
C TRP A 231 6.49 -12.68 8.58
N ALA A 232 7.28 -12.07 7.70
CA ALA A 232 8.74 -12.13 7.72
C ALA A 232 9.32 -11.16 8.76
N PHE A 233 8.77 -9.95 8.84
CA PHE A 233 9.22 -8.91 9.78
C PHE A 233 9.02 -9.33 11.24
N SER A 234 7.84 -9.79 11.61
CA SER A 234 7.56 -10.23 12.98
C SER A 234 8.35 -11.50 13.34
N THR A 235 8.54 -12.44 12.38
CA THR A 235 9.38 -13.63 12.58
C THR A 235 10.84 -13.25 12.85
N ALA A 236 11.43 -12.40 12.00
CA ALA A 236 12.80 -11.94 12.15
C ALA A 236 12.98 -11.15 13.46
N ALA A 237 12.04 -10.28 13.81
CA ALA A 237 12.08 -9.50 15.04
C ALA A 237 12.06 -10.37 16.29
N VAL A 238 11.14 -11.36 16.36
CA VAL A 238 11.08 -12.29 17.50
C VAL A 238 12.35 -13.14 17.58
N ALA A 239 12.82 -13.67 16.45
CA ALA A 239 14.03 -14.48 16.43
C ALA A 239 15.29 -13.72 16.86
N SER A 240 15.41 -12.44 16.46
CA SER A 240 16.51 -11.55 16.85
C SER A 240 16.56 -11.40 18.36
N ASP A 241 15.42 -11.09 18.97
CA ASP A 241 15.32 -10.88 20.41
C ASP A 241 15.59 -12.18 21.18
N ARG A 242 15.02 -13.31 20.71
CA ARG A 242 15.21 -14.63 21.34
C ARG A 242 16.67 -15.10 21.29
N LEU A 243 17.36 -14.92 20.17
CA LEU A 243 18.80 -15.20 20.07
C LEU A 243 19.60 -14.34 21.04
N SER A 244 19.23 -13.07 21.18
CA SER A 244 19.90 -12.13 22.08
C SER A 244 19.74 -12.53 23.56
N ILE A 245 18.51 -12.83 23.96
CA ILE A 245 18.17 -13.25 25.33
C ILE A 245 18.85 -14.59 25.67
N GLN A 246 18.75 -15.58 24.78
CA GLN A 246 19.20 -16.95 25.07
C GLN A 246 20.71 -17.12 24.96
N SER A 247 21.37 -16.22 24.24
CA SER A 247 22.83 -16.07 24.28
C SER A 247 23.29 -15.22 25.46
N MET A 248 22.40 -14.81 26.38
CA MET A 248 22.72 -13.93 27.52
C MET A 248 23.43 -12.63 27.08
N GLY A 249 23.11 -12.11 25.90
CA GLY A 249 23.70 -10.89 25.34
C GLY A 249 25.08 -11.06 24.69
N HIS A 250 25.62 -12.28 24.58
CA HIS A 250 26.89 -12.51 23.87
C HIS A 250 26.81 -12.11 22.39
N MET A 251 25.62 -12.23 21.80
CA MET A 251 25.28 -11.79 20.45
C MET A 251 23.94 -11.07 20.47
N THR A 252 23.79 -10.04 19.65
CA THR A 252 22.53 -9.29 19.49
C THR A 252 22.23 -9.08 17.99
N PRO A 253 21.98 -10.16 17.23
CA PRO A 253 21.82 -10.03 15.78
C PRO A 253 20.42 -9.52 15.43
N ALA A 254 20.33 -8.36 14.79
CA ALA A 254 19.13 -7.94 14.08
C ALA A 254 19.01 -8.74 12.78
N LEU A 255 18.08 -9.69 12.71
CA LEU A 255 17.92 -10.61 11.56
C LEU A 255 17.20 -9.94 10.38
N SER A 256 17.58 -10.33 9.17
CA SER A 256 17.05 -9.75 7.92
C SER A 256 15.66 -10.31 7.57
N PRO A 257 14.60 -9.47 7.58
CA PRO A 257 13.32 -9.84 6.99
C PRO A 257 13.42 -9.95 5.46
N GLN A 258 14.31 -9.18 4.81
CA GLN A 258 14.52 -9.25 3.36
C GLN A 258 15.00 -10.63 2.91
N ASN A 259 15.86 -11.26 3.69
CA ASN A 259 16.34 -12.60 3.39
C ASN A 259 15.19 -13.62 3.40
N LEU A 260 14.26 -13.54 4.36
CA LEU A 260 13.03 -14.35 4.36
C LEU A 260 12.18 -14.03 3.12
N LEU A 261 11.88 -12.76 2.88
CA LEU A 261 11.00 -12.31 1.79
C LEU A 261 11.49 -12.76 0.40
N SER A 262 12.80 -12.73 0.16
CA SER A 262 13.40 -13.10 -1.12
C SER A 262 13.70 -14.59 -1.25
N CYS A 263 14.01 -15.29 -0.15
CA CYS A 263 14.61 -16.62 -0.22
C CYS A 263 13.74 -17.74 0.36
N ASP A 264 12.75 -17.44 1.20
CA ASP A 264 11.72 -18.40 1.59
C ASP A 264 10.60 -18.37 0.54
N THR A 265 10.71 -19.24 -0.48
CA THR A 265 9.81 -19.24 -1.64
C THR A 265 8.83 -20.42 -1.65
N ARG A 266 8.88 -21.32 -0.67
CA ARG A 266 8.06 -22.54 -0.65
C ARG A 266 6.68 -22.24 -0.06
N ASN A 267 5.69 -22.03 -0.92
CA ASN A 267 4.33 -21.60 -0.54
C ASN A 267 4.30 -20.26 0.19
N GLN A 268 5.20 -19.37 -0.21
CA GLN A 268 5.39 -18.03 0.30
C GLN A 268 5.46 -17.08 -0.89
N HIS A 269 4.91 -15.87 -0.75
CA HIS A 269 4.79 -14.92 -1.86
C HIS A 269 5.49 -13.59 -1.58
N GLY A 270 6.49 -13.57 -0.69
CA GLY A 270 7.27 -12.39 -0.36
C GLY A 270 6.37 -11.23 0.06
N CYS A 271 6.44 -10.13 -0.70
CA CYS A 271 5.62 -8.92 -0.49
C CYS A 271 4.15 -9.03 -0.89
N ARG A 272 3.67 -10.22 -1.26
CA ARG A 272 2.24 -10.51 -1.50
C ARG A 272 1.62 -11.37 -0.40
N GLY A 273 2.38 -11.60 0.67
CA GLY A 273 1.96 -12.35 1.83
C GLY A 273 2.68 -13.68 2.00
N GLY A 274 2.59 -14.20 3.21
CA GLY A 274 3.22 -15.44 3.61
C GLY A 274 2.70 -15.96 4.93
N ARG A 275 3.08 -17.20 5.24
CA ARG A 275 2.67 -17.92 6.43
C ARG A 275 3.78 -17.92 7.46
N VAL A 276 3.39 -17.74 8.72
CA VAL A 276 4.28 -17.76 9.88
C VAL A 276 4.93 -19.14 10.10
N ASP A 277 4.18 -20.22 9.89
CA ASP A 277 4.69 -21.60 10.05
C ASP A 277 5.80 -21.92 9.02
N GLY A 278 5.66 -21.43 7.79
CA GLY A 278 6.68 -21.54 6.76
C GLY A 278 7.95 -20.78 7.11
N ALA A 279 7.80 -19.56 7.64
CA ALA A 279 8.92 -18.71 8.05
C ALA A 279 9.76 -19.35 9.16
N TRP A 280 9.11 -19.87 10.21
CA TRP A 280 9.82 -20.58 11.29
C TRP A 280 10.46 -21.88 10.81
N TRP A 281 9.82 -22.61 9.90
CA TRP A 281 10.43 -23.78 9.28
C TRP A 281 11.69 -23.41 8.50
N TYR A 282 11.64 -22.30 7.75
CA TYR A 282 12.78 -21.78 7.00
C TYR A 282 13.91 -21.38 7.95
N LEU A 283 13.62 -20.60 8.97
CA LEU A 283 14.61 -20.14 9.94
C LEU A 283 15.28 -21.31 10.67
N ARG A 284 14.52 -22.34 11.05
CA ARG A 284 15.07 -23.57 11.62
C ARG A 284 16.00 -24.30 10.64
N ARG A 285 15.55 -24.52 9.40
CA ARG A 285 16.22 -25.42 8.45
C ARG A 285 17.34 -24.74 7.68
N ARG A 286 17.17 -23.48 7.30
CA ARG A 286 18.03 -22.71 6.42
C ARG A 286 18.72 -21.56 7.17
N GLY A 287 18.02 -20.97 8.13
CA GLY A 287 18.52 -19.77 8.81
C GLY A 287 18.53 -18.55 7.90
N VAL A 288 18.87 -17.40 8.48
CA VAL A 288 18.96 -16.11 7.78
C VAL A 288 20.17 -15.33 8.26
N VAL A 289 20.60 -14.34 7.47
CA VAL A 289 21.63 -13.38 7.87
C VAL A 289 21.04 -12.18 8.64
N THR A 290 21.91 -11.29 9.11
CA THR A 290 21.49 -10.00 9.71
C THR A 290 20.91 -9.04 8.67
N ASP A 291 20.06 -8.12 9.12
CA ASP A 291 19.54 -7.01 8.33
C ASP A 291 20.68 -6.11 7.83
N ASP A 292 21.74 -5.92 8.63
CA ASP A 292 22.95 -5.22 8.16
C ASP A 292 23.58 -5.90 6.93
N CYS A 293 23.60 -7.23 6.86
CA CYS A 293 24.13 -7.95 5.70
C CYS A 293 23.18 -7.91 4.50
N TYR A 294 21.88 -8.07 4.73
CA TYR A 294 20.85 -8.07 3.68
C TYR A 294 19.70 -7.12 4.08
N PRO A 295 19.87 -5.81 3.89
CA PRO A 295 18.91 -4.82 4.36
C PRO A 295 17.62 -4.88 3.57
N PHE A 296 16.51 -4.54 4.23
CA PHE A 296 15.23 -4.37 3.56
C PHE A 296 15.27 -3.21 2.55
N ALA A 297 14.87 -3.50 1.32
CA ALA A 297 14.71 -2.50 0.27
C ALA A 297 13.24 -2.39 -0.09
N ALA A 298 12.62 -1.25 0.24
CA ALA A 298 11.21 -0.95 -0.02
C ALA A 298 10.86 -0.83 -1.52
N THR A 299 11.81 -1.09 -2.44
CA THR A 299 11.70 -0.87 -3.89
C THR A 299 10.84 -1.88 -4.63
N ALA A 300 10.11 -2.77 -3.94
CA ALA A 300 9.09 -3.62 -4.57
C ALA A 300 7.80 -2.85 -4.92
N THR A 301 7.90 -1.63 -5.44
CA THR A 301 6.79 -0.96 -6.12
C THR A 301 6.46 -1.80 -7.35
N ASN A 302 5.26 -2.37 -7.39
CA ASN A 302 4.73 -3.34 -8.38
C ASN A 302 4.93 -4.83 -8.06
N GLY A 303 5.23 -5.19 -6.81
CA GLY A 303 5.18 -6.60 -6.39
C GLY A 303 6.09 -7.52 -7.22
N GLN A 304 7.18 -6.96 -7.75
CA GLN A 304 8.20 -7.70 -8.48
C GLN A 304 9.01 -8.48 -7.44
N HIS A 305 9.12 -9.79 -7.65
CA HIS A 305 9.82 -10.67 -6.72
C HIS A 305 11.30 -10.30 -6.73
N THR A 306 11.80 -9.73 -5.64
CA THR A 306 13.25 -9.49 -5.48
C THR A 306 13.93 -10.85 -5.42
N PRO A 307 14.79 -11.20 -6.41
CA PRO A 307 15.43 -12.50 -6.44
C PRO A 307 16.26 -12.71 -5.17
N CYS A 308 16.30 -13.95 -4.69
CA CYS A 308 17.17 -14.30 -3.58
C CYS A 308 18.63 -14.08 -3.96
N MET A 309 19.28 -13.12 -3.30
CA MET A 309 20.71 -12.84 -3.51
C MET A 309 21.62 -13.72 -2.64
N MET A 310 21.07 -14.29 -1.56
CA MET A 310 21.84 -15.08 -0.60
C MET A 310 21.05 -16.28 -0.07
N HIS A 311 21.48 -17.47 -0.45
CA HIS A 311 21.01 -18.73 0.11
C HIS A 311 21.93 -19.23 1.22
N SER A 312 21.50 -20.28 1.91
CA SER A 312 22.34 -21.03 2.84
C SER A 312 22.58 -22.47 2.39
N ARG A 313 23.81 -22.95 2.61
CA ARG A 313 24.22 -24.35 2.37
C ARG A 313 24.65 -25.02 3.67
N SER A 314 24.54 -26.35 3.71
CA SER A 314 24.97 -27.12 4.89
C SER A 314 26.48 -27.03 5.06
N ALA A 315 26.93 -26.76 6.29
CA ALA A 315 28.34 -26.78 6.67
C ALA A 315 28.70 -28.02 7.52
N GLY A 316 27.75 -28.96 7.70
CA GLY A 316 27.89 -30.12 8.58
C GLY A 316 27.42 -29.85 10.02
N ARG A 317 27.18 -30.91 10.80
CA ARG A 317 26.69 -30.86 12.20
C ARG A 317 25.46 -29.95 12.42
N GLY A 318 24.61 -29.85 11.39
CA GLY A 318 23.44 -28.99 11.38
C GLY A 318 23.71 -27.50 11.27
N LYS A 319 24.97 -27.04 11.13
CA LYS A 319 25.33 -25.64 10.88
C LYS A 319 25.10 -25.26 9.42
N ARG A 320 24.94 -23.96 9.19
CA ARG A 320 24.71 -23.36 7.87
C ARG A 320 25.75 -22.28 7.62
N GLN A 321 26.08 -22.09 6.34
CA GLN A 321 26.92 -20.99 5.88
C GLN A 321 26.27 -20.33 4.66
N ALA A 322 26.44 -19.02 4.53
CA ALA A 322 25.97 -18.28 3.37
C ALA A 322 26.66 -18.79 2.08
N THR A 323 25.93 -18.72 0.97
CA THR A 323 26.47 -19.08 -0.35
C THR A 323 27.17 -17.92 -1.05
N SER A 324 26.95 -16.69 -0.58
CA SER A 324 27.34 -15.44 -1.24
C SER A 324 27.82 -14.42 -0.20
N HIS A 325 28.47 -13.35 -0.67
CA HIS A 325 28.75 -12.15 0.15
C HIS A 325 27.47 -11.35 0.38
N CYS A 326 27.47 -10.52 1.42
CA CYS A 326 26.37 -9.64 1.77
C CYS A 326 25.97 -8.72 0.60
N PRO A 327 24.67 -8.60 0.29
CA PRO A 327 24.16 -7.55 -0.60
C PRO A 327 24.54 -6.14 -0.16
N ASN A 328 24.63 -5.89 1.15
CA ASN A 328 25.24 -4.66 1.66
C ASN A 328 26.78 -4.75 1.54
N PRO A 329 27.42 -3.92 0.69
CA PRO A 329 28.88 -3.96 0.51
C PRO A 329 29.66 -3.51 1.75
N HIS A 330 29.00 -2.87 2.73
CA HIS A 330 29.61 -2.40 3.97
C HIS A 330 29.58 -3.46 5.08
N SER A 331 28.85 -4.55 4.90
CA SER A 331 28.79 -5.63 5.89
C SER A 331 29.67 -6.80 5.45
N TYR A 332 30.61 -7.16 6.32
CA TYR A 332 31.56 -8.25 6.04
C TYR A 332 31.12 -9.59 6.66
N SER A 333 30.15 -9.57 7.59
CA SER A 333 29.66 -10.78 8.25
C SER A 333 28.43 -11.33 7.53
N ASN A 334 28.56 -12.51 6.94
CA ASN A 334 27.47 -13.28 6.33
C ASN A 334 27.08 -14.50 7.17
N GLU A 335 27.21 -14.38 8.50
CA GLU A 335 26.84 -15.43 9.44
C GLU A 335 25.35 -15.77 9.35
N ILE A 336 25.05 -17.07 9.37
CA ILE A 336 23.68 -17.58 9.28
C ILE A 336 23.18 -17.97 10.66
N TYR A 337 22.11 -17.33 11.09
CA TYR A 337 21.44 -17.61 12.36
C TYR A 337 20.24 -18.52 12.15
N GLN A 338 20.07 -19.49 13.04
CA GLN A 338 19.00 -20.49 12.99
C GLN A 338 18.19 -20.47 14.27
N SER A 339 16.97 -20.98 14.21
CA SER A 339 16.14 -21.26 15.38
C SER A 339 16.01 -22.76 15.64
N THR A 340 15.58 -23.10 16.85
CA THR A 340 14.98 -24.41 17.17
C THR A 340 13.57 -24.50 16.54
N PRO A 341 12.90 -25.67 16.61
CA PRO A 341 11.49 -25.75 16.23
C PRO A 341 10.64 -24.75 17.04
N ALA A 342 9.86 -23.94 16.34
CA ALA A 342 8.84 -23.10 16.96
C ALA A 342 7.66 -23.94 17.47
N TYR A 343 6.97 -23.45 18.48
CA TYR A 343 5.83 -24.10 19.13
C TYR A 343 4.70 -23.09 19.35
N ARG A 344 3.48 -23.59 19.28
CA ARG A 344 2.29 -22.79 19.57
C ARG A 344 2.03 -22.80 21.07
N LEU A 345 1.76 -21.63 21.64
CA LEU A 345 1.31 -21.49 23.02
C LEU A 345 -0.20 -21.71 23.10
N ALA A 346 -0.66 -22.16 24.26
CA ALA A 346 -2.08 -22.18 24.55
C ALA A 346 -2.69 -20.77 24.46
N SER A 347 -3.95 -20.67 24.00
CA SER A 347 -4.72 -19.42 24.01
C SER A 347 -5.15 -19.04 25.42
N SER A 348 -4.17 -18.78 26.28
CA SER A 348 -4.31 -18.46 27.71
C SER A 348 -3.48 -17.23 28.04
N GLU A 349 -4.13 -16.17 28.51
CA GLU A 349 -3.51 -14.92 28.97
C GLU A 349 -2.28 -15.20 29.85
N LYS A 350 -2.46 -16.07 30.85
CA LYS A 350 -1.42 -16.39 31.84
C LYS A 350 -0.22 -17.12 31.25
N GLU A 351 -0.46 -18.06 30.32
CA GLU A 351 0.62 -18.84 29.71
C GLU A 351 1.43 -17.99 28.74
N ILE A 352 0.77 -17.11 27.96
CA ILE A 352 1.45 -16.13 27.11
C ILE A 352 2.29 -15.17 27.96
N MET A 353 1.74 -14.66 29.07
CA MET A 353 2.50 -13.82 30.02
C MET A 353 3.72 -14.56 30.56
N LYS A 354 3.57 -15.83 30.95
CA LYS A 354 4.67 -16.63 31.50
C LYS A 354 5.78 -16.85 30.48
N GLU A 355 5.43 -17.21 29.26
CA GLU A 355 6.39 -17.38 28.17
C GLU A 355 7.16 -16.08 27.87
N LEU A 356 6.44 -14.95 27.82
CA LEU A 356 7.05 -13.63 27.66
C LEU A 356 8.03 -13.30 28.78
N TYR A 357 7.66 -13.63 30.02
CA TYR A 357 8.48 -13.34 31.19
C TYR A 357 9.73 -14.18 31.24
N GLU A 358 9.63 -15.49 30.99
CA GLU A 358 10.76 -16.41 31.13
C GLU A 358 11.71 -16.33 29.94
N ASN A 359 11.15 -16.28 28.72
CA ASN A 359 11.90 -16.60 27.51
C ASN A 359 11.95 -15.45 26.48
N GLY A 360 11.14 -14.40 26.65
CA GLY A 360 11.18 -13.18 25.82
C GLY A 360 10.01 -13.03 24.85
N PRO A 361 10.08 -12.06 23.92
CA PRO A 361 8.98 -11.72 23.00
C PRO A 361 8.41 -12.90 22.23
N VAL A 362 7.11 -12.88 21.95
CA VAL A 362 6.41 -13.93 21.17
C VAL A 362 5.81 -13.33 19.90
N GLN A 363 5.56 -14.17 18.89
CA GLN A 363 4.86 -13.74 17.69
C GLN A 363 3.37 -14.02 17.83
N ALA A 364 2.52 -13.06 17.50
CA ALA A 364 1.07 -13.23 17.48
C ALA A 364 0.51 -12.89 16.10
N ILE A 365 -0.60 -13.53 15.75
CA ILE A 365 -1.42 -13.17 14.59
C ILE A 365 -2.67 -12.45 15.11
N MET A 366 -3.06 -11.37 14.46
CA MET A 366 -4.28 -10.62 14.77
C MET A 366 -5.03 -10.21 13.50
N GLU A 367 -6.31 -9.90 13.65
CA GLU A 367 -7.11 -9.25 12.63
C GLU A 367 -7.00 -7.72 12.75
N VAL A 368 -6.66 -7.07 11.66
CA VAL A 368 -6.52 -5.61 11.58
C VAL A 368 -7.73 -5.06 10.85
N HIS A 369 -8.50 -4.25 11.56
CA HIS A 369 -9.64 -3.51 11.04
C HIS A 369 -9.23 -2.15 10.46
N GLU A 370 -10.17 -1.49 9.78
CA GLU A 370 -9.93 -0.20 9.12
C GLU A 370 -9.48 0.90 10.07
N ASP A 371 -9.94 0.85 11.33
CA ASP A 371 -9.66 1.89 12.33
C ASP A 371 -8.25 1.76 12.94
N PHE A 372 -7.70 0.56 13.00
CA PHE A 372 -6.37 0.29 13.56
C PHE A 372 -5.24 0.99 12.80
N PHE A 373 -5.38 1.17 11.48
CA PHE A 373 -4.37 1.90 10.68
C PHE A 373 -4.14 3.33 11.20
N MET A 374 -5.15 3.92 11.83
CA MET A 374 -5.10 5.27 12.39
C MET A 374 -4.75 5.29 13.87
N TYR A 375 -4.47 4.15 14.52
CA TYR A 375 -4.10 4.09 15.94
C TYR A 375 -2.91 5.00 16.25
N LYS A 376 -3.06 5.84 17.29
CA LYS A 376 -2.02 6.74 17.79
C LYS A 376 -1.51 6.33 19.17
N SER A 377 -2.41 6.17 20.14
CA SER A 377 -2.06 5.87 21.53
C SER A 377 -3.26 5.40 22.34
N GLY A 378 -3.01 4.75 23.48
CA GLY A 378 -4.03 4.20 24.39
C GLY A 378 -4.24 2.70 24.18
N ILE A 379 -5.29 2.13 24.78
CA ILE A 379 -5.55 0.69 24.69
C ILE A 379 -6.57 0.44 23.59
N TYR A 380 -6.06 -0.03 22.45
CA TYR A 380 -6.85 -0.32 21.26
C TYR A 380 -7.88 -1.43 21.51
N ARG A 381 -9.08 -1.17 20.98
CA ARG A 381 -10.17 -2.11 20.75
C ARG A 381 -10.84 -1.69 19.45
N HIS A 382 -11.27 -2.65 18.64
CA HIS A 382 -11.98 -2.32 17.42
C HIS A 382 -13.29 -1.58 17.76
N THR A 383 -13.49 -0.42 17.13
CA THR A 383 -14.61 0.47 17.44
C THR A 383 -15.73 0.32 16.42
N PRO A 384 -17.01 0.32 16.84
CA PRO A 384 -18.15 0.17 15.92
C PRO A 384 -18.47 1.47 15.15
N VAL A 385 -17.49 2.38 14.98
CA VAL A 385 -17.68 3.68 14.34
C VAL A 385 -18.18 3.54 12.90
N MET A 386 -17.66 2.54 12.18
CA MET A 386 -18.03 2.28 10.79
C MET A 386 -19.10 1.19 10.65
N ALA A 387 -19.70 0.70 11.74
CA ALA A 387 -20.55 -0.51 11.73
C ALA A 387 -21.71 -0.46 10.72
N ASN A 388 -22.28 0.74 10.47
CA ASN A 388 -23.40 0.94 9.54
C ASN A 388 -22.96 1.33 8.12
N GLU A 389 -21.66 1.46 7.87
CA GLU A 389 -21.12 1.82 6.57
C GLU A 389 -21.08 0.60 5.63
N PRO A 390 -21.09 0.81 4.31
CA PRO A 390 -20.93 -0.27 3.33
C PRO A 390 -19.65 -1.10 3.57
N GLU A 391 -19.67 -2.37 3.18
CA GLU A 391 -18.57 -3.31 3.41
C GLU A 391 -17.21 -2.80 2.88
N LYS A 392 -17.21 -2.04 1.78
CA LYS A 392 -15.98 -1.43 1.23
C LYS A 392 -15.22 -0.54 2.23
N TYR A 393 -15.90 -0.01 3.27
CA TYR A 393 -15.29 0.80 4.33
C TYR A 393 -14.99 0.01 5.62
N ARG A 394 -15.37 -1.27 5.71
CA ARG A 394 -15.20 -2.13 6.89
C ARG A 394 -14.31 -3.34 6.60
N ARG A 395 -13.40 -3.17 5.65
CA ARG A 395 -12.46 -4.22 5.24
C ARG A 395 -11.41 -4.41 6.34
N HIS A 396 -11.10 -5.66 6.59
CA HIS A 396 -10.08 -6.09 7.56
C HIS A 396 -9.17 -7.15 6.91
N GLY A 397 -8.06 -7.47 7.55
CA GLY A 397 -7.15 -8.51 7.10
C GLY A 397 -6.25 -9.02 8.21
N THR A 398 -5.51 -10.08 7.92
CA THR A 398 -4.65 -10.75 8.92
C THR A 398 -3.24 -10.16 8.91
N HIS A 399 -2.72 -9.91 10.11
CA HIS A 399 -1.40 -9.33 10.35
C HIS A 399 -0.67 -10.09 11.45
N SER A 400 0.67 -10.05 11.46
CA SER A 400 1.46 -10.64 12.53
C SER A 400 2.36 -9.60 13.17
N VAL A 401 2.47 -9.69 14.50
CA VAL A 401 3.13 -8.70 15.36
C VAL A 401 4.01 -9.41 16.38
N LYS A 402 4.89 -8.65 17.03
CA LYS A 402 5.74 -9.13 18.13
C LYS A 402 5.18 -8.61 19.45
N ILE A 403 4.67 -9.47 20.32
CA ILE A 403 4.28 -9.07 21.68
C ILE A 403 5.55 -9.00 22.53
N THR A 404 5.76 -7.88 23.22
CA THR A 404 6.97 -7.61 24.02
C THR A 404 6.67 -7.41 25.50
N GLY A 405 5.40 -7.31 25.89
CA GLY A 405 5.05 -7.08 27.28
C GLY A 405 3.55 -6.96 27.52
N TRP A 406 3.19 -6.54 28.72
CA TRP A 406 1.81 -6.28 29.13
C TRP A 406 1.76 -5.22 30.23
N GLY A 407 0.56 -4.71 30.47
CA GLY A 407 0.29 -3.89 31.64
C GLY A 407 -1.18 -3.79 31.98
N GLU A 408 -1.46 -2.92 32.94
CA GLU A 408 -2.79 -2.59 33.41
C GLU A 408 -2.87 -1.09 33.66
N GLU A 409 -3.93 -0.45 33.16
CA GLU A 409 -4.23 0.96 33.40
C GLU A 409 -5.54 1.11 34.15
N ARG A 410 -5.54 1.93 35.20
CA ARG A 410 -6.77 2.29 35.92
C ARG A 410 -7.45 3.46 35.20
N ARG A 411 -8.68 3.23 34.72
CA ARG A 411 -9.55 4.26 34.15
C ARG A 411 -10.11 5.18 35.24
N ALA A 412 -10.62 6.34 34.82
CA ALA A 412 -11.21 7.35 35.70
C ALA A 412 -12.44 6.83 36.48
N ASP A 413 -13.14 5.83 35.95
CA ASP A 413 -14.27 5.13 36.59
C ASP A 413 -13.83 4.04 37.59
N GLY A 414 -12.53 3.86 37.78
CA GLY A 414 -11.94 2.87 38.67
C GLY A 414 -11.77 1.47 38.06
N GLN A 415 -12.22 1.24 36.81
CA GLN A 415 -12.02 -0.03 36.12
C GLN A 415 -10.55 -0.21 35.71
N ILE A 416 -10.08 -1.45 35.74
CA ILE A 416 -8.73 -1.81 35.29
C ILE A 416 -8.82 -2.29 33.85
N GLN A 417 -8.12 -1.62 32.95
CA GLN A 417 -7.95 -2.04 31.58
C GLN A 417 -6.60 -2.73 31.40
N LYS A 418 -6.64 -4.03 31.12
CA LYS A 418 -5.48 -4.83 30.77
C LYS A 418 -5.09 -4.63 29.30
N TYR A 419 -3.80 -4.62 29.02
CA TYR A 419 -3.30 -4.57 27.64
C TYR A 419 -2.08 -5.45 27.41
N TRP A 420 -1.88 -5.87 26.15
CA TRP A 420 -0.61 -6.34 25.61
C TRP A 420 0.15 -5.15 25.04
N LEU A 421 1.47 -5.13 25.22
CA LEU A 421 2.39 -4.24 24.50
C LEU A 421 2.96 -5.01 23.31
N ALA A 422 2.73 -4.50 22.10
CA ALA A 422 3.17 -5.15 20.88
C ALA A 422 3.91 -4.18 19.95
N ALA A 423 4.97 -4.67 19.33
CA ALA A 423 5.71 -4.01 18.26
C ALA A 423 5.07 -4.34 16.91
N ASN A 424 4.77 -3.30 16.13
CA ASN A 424 4.29 -3.41 14.77
C ASN A 424 5.48 -3.48 13.79
N SER A 425 5.22 -3.48 12.49
CA SER A 425 6.22 -3.47 11.42
C SER A 425 6.02 -2.31 10.44
N TRP A 426 5.50 -1.17 10.93
CA TRP A 426 5.22 0.04 10.15
C TRP A 426 6.12 1.22 10.53
N GLY A 427 7.28 0.93 11.12
CA GLY A 427 8.26 1.94 11.53
C GLY A 427 7.91 2.68 12.82
N THR A 428 8.86 3.48 13.29
CA THR A 428 8.76 4.21 14.57
C THR A 428 7.82 5.41 14.51
N GLU A 429 7.47 5.90 13.32
CA GLU A 429 6.57 7.06 13.19
C GLU A 429 5.10 6.71 13.43
N TRP A 430 4.74 5.41 13.40
CA TRP A 430 3.37 4.95 13.62
C TRP A 430 3.11 4.62 15.09
N GLY A 431 1.90 4.90 15.59
CA GLY A 431 1.50 4.57 16.96
C GLY A 431 2.41 5.17 18.04
N GLU A 432 2.76 4.35 19.03
CA GLU A 432 3.57 4.71 20.20
C GLU A 432 5.06 4.38 19.96
N ARG A 433 5.66 5.05 18.97
CA ARG A 433 7.03 4.77 18.48
C ARG A 433 7.18 3.41 17.78
N GLY A 434 6.21 3.03 16.96
CA GLY A 434 6.12 1.73 16.30
C GLY A 434 5.48 0.63 17.16
N TYR A 435 5.15 0.94 18.41
CA TYR A 435 4.43 0.06 19.32
C TYR A 435 2.95 0.43 19.38
N PHE A 436 2.14 -0.50 19.87
CA PHE A 436 0.75 -0.27 20.23
C PHE A 436 0.38 -1.09 21.45
N ARG A 437 -0.72 -0.68 22.07
CA ARG A 437 -1.34 -1.41 23.18
C ARG A 437 -2.72 -1.84 22.76
N ILE A 438 -3.05 -3.10 23.01
CA ILE A 438 -4.33 -3.72 22.63
C ILE A 438 -4.89 -4.48 23.83
N ALA A 439 -6.22 -4.51 23.94
CA ALA A 439 -6.88 -5.17 25.05
C ALA A 439 -6.43 -6.63 25.23
N ARG A 440 -6.19 -7.01 26.49
CA ARG A 440 -5.66 -8.31 26.91
C ARG A 440 -6.66 -9.07 27.77
N GLY A 441 -6.73 -10.38 27.58
CA GLY A 441 -7.60 -11.32 28.31
C GLY A 441 -8.97 -11.54 27.67
N GLU A 442 -9.19 -10.95 26.50
CA GLU A 442 -10.47 -10.98 25.78
C GLU A 442 -10.31 -11.44 24.32
N ASN A 443 -9.09 -11.84 23.92
CA ASN A 443 -8.75 -12.19 22.55
C ASN A 443 -9.17 -11.12 21.52
N GLU A 444 -9.00 -9.84 21.88
CA GLU A 444 -9.31 -8.70 21.01
C GLU A 444 -8.60 -8.87 19.66
N CYS A 445 -9.35 -8.78 18.57
CA CYS A 445 -8.83 -8.97 17.22
C CYS A 445 -8.07 -10.30 17.03
N GLU A 446 -8.49 -11.38 17.71
CA GLU A 446 -7.86 -12.70 17.65
C GLU A 446 -6.38 -12.76 18.10
N ILE A 447 -5.85 -11.72 18.76
CA ILE A 447 -4.40 -11.63 19.06
C ILE A 447 -3.86 -12.75 19.98
N GLU A 448 -4.74 -13.40 20.75
CA GLU A 448 -4.40 -14.50 21.67
C GLU A 448 -4.68 -15.88 21.06
N ALA A 449 -5.26 -15.95 19.86
CA ALA A 449 -5.70 -17.19 19.23
C ALA A 449 -4.54 -18.02 18.65
N PHE A 450 -3.53 -17.34 18.08
CA PHE A 450 -2.37 -17.99 17.48
C PHE A 450 -1.08 -17.26 17.88
N VAL A 451 -0.47 -17.75 18.96
CA VAL A 451 0.78 -17.21 19.50
C VAL A 451 1.88 -18.26 19.40
N VAL A 452 3.03 -17.86 18.88
CA VAL A 452 4.18 -18.73 18.63
C VAL A 452 5.37 -18.29 19.47
N GLY A 453 5.91 -19.24 20.23
CA GLY A 453 7.19 -19.14 20.94
C GLY A 453 8.29 -19.92 20.21
N VAL A 454 9.54 -19.59 20.50
CA VAL A 454 10.71 -20.24 19.89
C VAL A 454 11.94 -20.11 20.79
N TRP A 455 12.88 -21.04 20.65
CA TRP A 455 14.25 -20.85 21.12
C TRP A 455 15.19 -20.55 19.95
N GLY A 456 16.00 -19.51 20.06
CA GLY A 456 17.17 -19.31 19.24
C GLY A 456 18.15 -20.49 19.38
N ARG A 457 18.81 -20.86 18.29
CA ARG A 457 19.85 -21.88 18.34
C ARG A 457 21.17 -21.21 18.68
N VAL A 458 21.62 -21.39 19.92
CA VAL A 458 22.90 -20.87 20.43
C VAL A 458 23.80 -22.06 20.74
N ASP A 459 24.96 -22.17 20.07
CA ASP A 459 25.94 -23.21 20.38
C ASP A 459 26.96 -22.69 21.42
N MET A 460 27.56 -23.59 22.22
CA MET A 460 28.59 -23.22 23.22
C MET A 460 29.80 -22.51 22.60
N GLU A 461 30.11 -22.80 21.33
CA GLU A 461 31.16 -22.11 20.57
C GLU A 461 30.84 -20.61 20.41
N ASP A 462 29.57 -20.26 20.21
CA ASP A 462 29.12 -18.88 19.95
C ASP A 462 29.24 -18.01 21.22
N VAL A 463 29.01 -18.63 22.40
CA VAL A 463 29.19 -18.01 23.72
C VAL A 463 30.68 -17.79 24.04
N SER A 464 31.56 -18.67 23.54
CA SER A 464 32.99 -18.66 23.88
C SER A 464 33.86 -17.67 23.08
N ARG A 465 33.39 -17.20 21.90
CA ARG A 465 34.18 -16.36 20.96
C ARG A 465 34.41 -14.91 21.40
N LYS A 466 33.93 -14.50 22.58
CA LYS A 466 34.00 -13.11 23.08
C LYS A 466 34.59 -12.96 24.49
N LYS A 467 35.31 -13.96 25.01
CA LYS A 467 36.13 -13.78 26.22
C LYS A 467 37.44 -13.07 25.90
#